data_AF-A0A8S3CG98-F1
#
_entry.id   AF-A0A8S3CG98-F1
#
_cell.length_a   1.000
_cell.length_b   1.000
_cell.length_c   1.000
_cell.angle_alpha   90.00
_cell.angle_beta   90.00
_cell.angle_gamma   90.00
#
_symmetry.space_group_name_H-M   'P 1'
#
loop_
_entity.id
_entity.type
_entity.pdbx_description
1 polymer ?
#
loop_
_entity_poly.entity_id
_entity_poly.type
_entity_poly.pdbx_seq_one_letter_code
_entity_poly.pdbx_strand_id
1 'polypeptide(L)' 'MKTGKKLLAEMPENYRNNNITSTSAIGMLMKFGDVESAERIFRSMKTKNIITYGAMVK' A
#
# COMPACT_ATOMS: atom_id res chain seq x y z
N MET A 1 -9.32 7.17 11.56
CA MET A 1 -8.75 6.55 10.34
C MET A 1 -8.47 7.52 9.17
N LYS A 2 -8.68 8.85 9.29
CA LYS A 2 -8.38 9.80 8.21
C LYS A 2 -6.88 10.05 7.99
N THR A 3 -6.04 9.81 9.00
CA THR A 3 -4.63 10.22 9.01
C THR A 3 -3.77 9.46 8.01
N GLY A 4 -3.89 8.12 7.95
CA GLY A 4 -3.02 7.28 7.12
C GLY A 4 -3.24 7.44 5.61
N LYS A 5 -4.51 7.44 5.15
CA LYS A 5 -4.83 7.68 3.73
C LYS A 5 -4.44 9.10 3.29
N LYS A 6 -4.60 10.08 4.17
CA LYS A 6 -4.26 11.48 3.88
C LYS A 6 -2.75 11.69 3.80
N LEU A 7 -1.98 11.08 4.70
CA LEU A 7 -0.52 11.02 4.63
C LEU A 7 -0.03 10.39 3.32
N LEU A 8 -0.63 9.27 2.88
CA LEU A 8 -0.30 8.64 1.60
C LEU A 8 -0.64 9.52 0.40
N ALA A 9 -1.70 10.31 0.47
CA ALA A 9 -2.09 11.25 -0.58
C ALA A 9 -1.17 12.47 -0.66
N GLU A 10 -0.64 12.92 0.47
CA GLU A 10 0.27 14.07 0.60
C GLU A 10 1.74 13.70 0.35
N MET A 11 2.08 12.41 0.23
CA MET A 11 3.44 11.98 -0.07
C MET A 11 3.86 12.38 -1.51
N PRO A 12 5.09 12.89 -1.68
CA PRO A 12 5.59 13.26 -2.99
C PRO A 12 5.66 12.04 -3.92
N GLU A 13 5.45 12.28 -5.21
CA GLU A 13 5.19 11.25 -6.22
C GLU A 13 6.32 10.20 -6.33
N ASN A 14 7.56 10.60 -6.04
CA ASN A 14 8.73 9.73 -5.96
C ASN A 14 8.62 8.65 -4.85
N TYR A 15 7.93 8.93 -3.75
CA TYR A 15 7.68 7.95 -2.69
C TYR A 15 6.54 6.97 -3.04
N ARG A 16 5.58 7.38 -3.87
CA ARG A 16 4.49 6.51 -4.36
C ARG A 16 5.02 5.39 -5.25
N ASN A 17 6.17 5.59 -5.89
CA ASN A 17 6.81 4.62 -6.77
C ASN A 17 7.77 3.66 -6.03
N ASN A 18 7.91 3.77 -4.71
CA ASN A 18 8.72 2.86 -3.92
C ASN A 18 7.90 1.65 -3.44
N ASN A 19 8.42 0.44 -3.67
CA ASN A 19 7.82 -0.79 -3.18
C ASN A 19 7.61 -0.80 -1.67
N ILE A 20 8.50 -0.17 -0.90
CA ILE A 20 8.37 -0.10 0.57
C ILE A 20 7.13 0.69 0.96
N THR A 21 6.96 1.90 0.43
CA THR A 21 5.79 2.75 0.69
C THR A 21 4.49 2.07 0.28
N SER A 22 4.48 1.45 -0.90
CA SER A 22 3.32 0.70 -1.40
C SER A 22 2.98 -0.51 -0.52
N THR A 23 3.99 -1.23 -0.04
CA THR A 23 3.81 -2.36 0.90
C THR A 23 3.23 -1.90 2.23
N SER A 24 3.73 -0.80 2.79
CA SER A 24 3.20 -0.21 4.02
C SER A 24 1.75 0.27 3.84
N ALA A 25 1.42 0.85 2.69
CA ALA A 25 0.07 1.26 2.36
C ALA A 25 -0.89 0.07 2.29
N ILE A 26 -0.49 -1.00 1.60
CA ILE A 26 -1.24 -2.26 1.52
C ILE A 26 -1.53 -2.79 2.92
N GLY A 27 -0.51 -2.97 3.75
CA GLY A 27 -0.69 -3.51 5.11
C GLY A 27 -1.61 -2.64 5.98
N MET A 28 -1.56 -1.32 5.83
CA MET A 28 -2.46 -0.41 6.55
C MET A 28 -3.91 -0.54 6.05
N LEU A 29 -4.12 -0.64 4.73
CA LEU A 29 -5.45 -0.78 4.13
C LEU A 29 -6.08 -2.13 4.51
N MET A 30 -5.30 -3.21 4.48
CA MET A 30 -5.71 -4.54 4.93
C MET A 30 -6.14 -4.54 6.40
N LYS A 31 -5.35 -3.89 7.29
CA LYS A 31 -5.70 -3.74 8.72
C LYS A 31 -7.00 -2.97 8.94
N PHE A 32 -7.40 -2.11 8.00
CA PHE A 32 -8.66 -1.36 8.06
C PHE A 32 -9.80 -2.03 7.28
N GLY A 33 -9.58 -3.22 6.71
CA GLY A 33 -10.56 -3.95 5.93
C GLY A 33 -10.82 -3.40 4.53
N ASP A 34 -10.02 -2.43 4.07
CA ASP A 34 -10.12 -1.85 2.72
C ASP A 34 -9.30 -2.67 1.71
N VAL A 35 -9.76 -3.90 1.50
CA VAL A 35 -9.06 -4.89 0.66
C VAL A 35 -9.01 -4.46 -0.80
N GLU A 36 -10.06 -3.82 -1.31
CA GLU A 36 -10.14 -3.35 -2.70
C GLU A 36 -9.07 -2.30 -3.00
N SER A 37 -8.89 -1.32 -2.12
CA SER A 37 -7.84 -0.31 -2.29
C SER A 37 -6.44 -0.93 -2.18
N ALA A 38 -6.25 -1.88 -1.27
CA ALA A 38 -4.99 -2.60 -1.11
C ALA A 38 -4.65 -3.39 -2.38
N GLU A 39 -5.61 -4.11 -2.94
CA GLU A 39 -5.46 -4.88 -4.17
C GLU A 39 -5.14 -3.98 -5.37
N ARG A 40 -5.80 -2.82 -5.49
CA ARG A 40 -5.52 -1.86 -6.56
C ARG A 40 -4.07 -1.38 -6.51
N ILE A 41 -3.56 -1.05 -5.32
CA ILE A 41 -2.15 -0.67 -5.15
C ILE A 41 -1.25 -1.83 -5.53
N PHE A 42 -1.49 -3.02 -4.96
CA PHE A 42 -0.69 -4.21 -5.22
C PHE A 42 -0.60 -4.53 -6.72
N ARG A 43 -1.73 -4.50 -7.44
CA ARG A 43 -1.77 -4.75 -8.89
C ARG A 43 -0.96 -3.71 -9.68
N SER A 44 -0.97 -2.44 -9.27
CA SER A 44 -0.22 -1.35 -9.92
C SER A 44 1.30 -1.41 -9.73
N MET A 45 1.80 -2.20 -8.76
CA MET A 45 3.25 -2.30 -8.50
C MET A 45 3.99 -3.02 -9.64
N LYS A 46 5.03 -2.38 -10.19
CA LYS A 46 5.88 -2.96 -11.24
C LYS A 46 6.66 -4.20 -10.77
N THR A 47 7.09 -4.25 -9.52
CA THR A 47 7.85 -5.36 -8.95
C THR A 47 7.25 -5.76 -7.62
N LYS A 48 7.00 -7.06 -7.44
CA LYS A 48 6.42 -7.62 -6.22
C LYS A 48 7.42 -8.60 -5.61
N ASN A 49 7.61 -8.53 -4.31
CA ASN A 49 8.50 -9.42 -3.55
C ASN A 49 7.75 -10.11 -2.40
N ILE A 50 8.41 -11.02 -1.69
CA ILE A 50 7.80 -11.77 -0.59
C ILE A 50 7.15 -10.89 0.49
N ILE A 51 7.68 -9.69 0.70
CA ILE A 51 7.12 -8.73 1.66
C ILE A 51 5.79 -8.16 1.13
N THR A 52 5.72 -7.80 -0.15
CA THR A 52 4.47 -7.31 -0.77
C THR A 52 3.36 -8.37 -0.76
N TYR A 53 3.68 -9.64 -1.04
CA TYR A 53 2.72 -10.73 -0.96
C TYR A 53 2.28 -10.98 0.49
N GLY A 54 3.23 -10.95 1.44
CA GLY A 54 2.93 -11.08 2.86
C GLY A 54 2.02 -9.97 3.39
N ALA A 55 2.09 -8.77 2.84
CA ALA A 55 1.21 -7.66 3.20
C ALA A 55 -0.24 -7.82 2.71
N MET A 56 -0.49 -8.59 1.64
CA MET A 56 -1.85 -8.88 1.14
C MET A 56 -2.56 -10.01 1.90
N VAL A 57 -1.82 -10.85 2.62
CA VAL A 57 -2.36 -12.01 3.34
C VAL A 57 -2.58 -11.72 4.83
N LYS A 58 -1.90 -10.70 5.36
CA LYS A 58 -2.00 -10.26 6.77
C LYS A 58 -3.22 -9.39 7.01
#